data_AF-A0A951XLP0-F1
#
_entry.id   AF-A0A951XLP0-F1
#
_cell.length_a   1.000
_cell.length_b   1.000
_cell.length_c   1.000
_cell.angle_alpha   90.00
_cell.angle_beta   90.00
_cell.angle_gamma   90.00
#
_symmetry.space_group_name_H-M   'P 1'
#
loop_
_entity.id
_entity.type
_entity.pdbx_description
1 polymer ?
#
loop_
_entity_poly.entity_id
_entity_poly.type
_entity_poly.pdbx_seq_one_letter_code
_entity_poly.pdbx_strand_id
1 'polypeptide(L)'
;MKNQRSSSFLRPLAGLLLACALLLQTGCVAVVAAGAAGTGVAWHSGRMETTLNHELDAVYAAAQKAVDKLEFARVSEKKSGVDAELIARTARDKKVEITLKRVDAKITRLGIRVGVFGDEALSLALLEQIKAQL
;
A
#
# COMPACT_ATOMS: atom_id res chain seq x y z
N MET A 1 -57.85 42.01 20.99
CA MET A 1 -57.72 41.15 19.80
C MET A 1 -56.29 40.61 19.71
N LYS A 2 -56.17 39.27 19.73
CA LYS A 2 -55.14 38.40 19.13
C LYS A 2 -53.65 38.68 19.41
N ASN A 3 -53.17 38.07 20.49
CA ASN A 3 -51.79 37.65 20.72
C ASN A 3 -51.70 36.14 20.44
N GLN A 4 -51.00 35.69 19.38
CA GLN A 4 -50.26 34.41 19.34
C GLN A 4 -49.67 34.09 17.95
N ARG A 5 -48.35 33.85 17.96
CA ARG A 5 -47.56 32.83 17.25
C ARG A 5 -47.71 32.70 15.73
N SER A 6 -46.64 33.01 15.02
CA SER A 6 -46.32 32.32 13.76
C SER A 6 -44.81 32.09 13.63
N SER A 7 -44.37 30.98 14.21
CA SER A 7 -43.04 30.38 14.11
C SER A 7 -42.81 29.68 12.75
N SER A 8 -43.35 30.23 11.66
CA SER A 8 -43.38 29.56 10.34
C SER A 8 -42.19 29.92 9.44
N PHE A 9 -41.41 30.95 9.76
CA PHE A 9 -40.26 31.38 8.94
C PHE A 9 -38.92 30.70 9.27
N LEU A 10 -38.81 29.95 10.38
CA LEU A 10 -37.59 29.20 10.73
C LEU A 10 -37.44 27.86 9.97
N ARG A 11 -38.51 27.37 9.34
CA ARG A 11 -38.56 26.04 8.70
C ARG A 11 -37.76 25.92 7.39
N PRO A 12 -37.76 26.88 6.45
CA PRO A 12 -37.00 26.71 5.21
C PRO A 12 -35.49 26.89 5.42
N LEU A 13 -35.08 27.69 6.41
CA LEU A 13 -33.67 27.95 6.72
C LEU A 13 -32.99 26.73 7.36
N ALA A 14 -33.71 26.01 8.23
CA ALA A 14 -33.22 24.77 8.82
C ALA A 14 -33.07 23.64 7.79
N GLY A 15 -33.96 23.57 6.80
CA GLY A 15 -33.87 22.58 5.71
C GLY A 15 -32.67 22.81 4.79
N LEU A 16 -32.36 24.07 4.48
CA LEU A 16 -31.21 24.43 3.63
C LEU A 16 -29.87 24.19 4.33
N LEU A 17 -29.78 24.45 5.64
CA LEU A 17 -28.58 24.15 6.44
C LEU A 17 -28.34 22.64 6.59
N LEU A 18 -29.40 21.83 6.71
CA LEU A 18 -29.30 20.38 6.79
C LEU A 18 -28.84 19.76 5.44
N ALA A 19 -29.33 20.28 4.31
CA ALA A 19 -28.90 19.85 2.98
C ALA A 19 -27.42 20.17 2.69
N CYS A 20 -26.91 21.31 3.18
CA CYS A 20 -25.50 21.69 3.05
C CYS A 20 -24.59 20.80 3.92
N ALA A 21 -25.07 20.34 5.08
CA ALA A 21 -24.33 19.43 5.95
C ALA A 21 -24.15 18.01 5.37
N LEU A 22 -25.10 17.53 4.55
CA LEU A 22 -24.96 16.23 3.87
C LEU A 22 -23.93 16.25 2.74
N LEU A 23 -23.75 17.40 2.07
CA LEU A 23 -22.75 17.55 0.99
C LEU A 23 -21.30 17.62 1.50
N LEU A 24 -21.10 17.92 2.79
CA LEU A 24 -19.78 17.90 3.43
C LEU A 24 -19.33 16.50 3.86
N GLN A 25 -20.22 15.50 3.87
CA GLN A 25 -19.85 14.11 4.20
C GLN A 25 -19.34 13.28 3.02
N THR A 26 -19.44 13.76 1.78
CA THR A 26 -18.88 13.06 0.61
C THR A 26 -17.38 13.34 0.39
N GLY A 27 -16.76 14.13 1.27
CA GLY A 27 -15.36 14.57 1.17
C GLY A 27 -14.30 13.61 1.73
N CYS A 28 -14.66 12.39 2.14
CA CYS A 28 -13.68 11.38 2.58
C CYS A 28 -13.90 10.05 1.84
N VAL A 29 -14.04 10.14 0.51
CA VAL A 29 -13.57 9.04 -0.33
C VAL A 29 -12.06 9.04 -0.15
N ALA A 30 -11.60 8.38 0.91
CA ALA A 30 -10.30 7.74 0.89
C ALA A 30 -10.34 6.87 -0.36
N VAL A 31 -9.78 7.40 -1.45
CA VAL A 31 -9.26 6.61 -2.55
C VAL A 31 -8.18 5.77 -1.89
N VAL A 32 -8.61 4.71 -1.20
CA VAL A 32 -7.82 3.51 -1.04
C VAL A 32 -7.50 3.18 -2.47
N ALA A 33 -6.26 3.46 -2.86
CA ALA A 33 -5.70 2.97 -4.08
C ALA A 33 -5.88 1.46 -4.03
N ALA A 34 -7.01 0.99 -4.53
CA ALA A 34 -7.26 -0.37 -4.95
C ALA A 34 -6.43 -0.58 -6.23
N GLY A 35 -5.12 -0.36 -6.11
CA GLY A 35 -4.13 -0.78 -7.07
C GLY A 35 -4.01 -2.29 -6.92
N ALA A 36 -4.66 -2.99 -7.84
CA ALA A 36 -4.39 -4.36 -8.27
C ALA A 36 -4.10 -5.43 -7.17
N ALA A 37 -5.09 -6.30 -7.00
CA ALA A 37 -5.01 -7.63 -6.39
C ALA A 37 -5.00 -7.69 -4.84
N GLY A 38 -6.20 -7.62 -4.26
CA GLY A 38 -6.73 -8.58 -3.25
C GLY A 38 -5.99 -8.79 -1.93
N THR A 39 -4.88 -8.10 -1.67
CA THR A 39 -4.07 -8.22 -0.46
C THR A 39 -3.65 -6.81 -0.09
N GLY A 40 -4.15 -6.31 1.04
CA GLY A 40 -3.91 -4.94 1.46
C GLY A 40 -2.40 -4.63 1.47
N VAL A 41 -2.01 -3.58 0.76
CA VAL A 41 -0.65 -3.03 0.85
C VAL A 41 -0.66 -2.06 2.03
N ALA A 42 0.11 -2.38 3.06
CA ALA A 42 0.30 -1.52 4.22
C ALA A 42 1.54 -0.66 4.01
N TRP A 43 1.43 0.64 4.27
CA TRP A 43 2.54 1.58 4.20
C TRP A 43 2.88 2.08 5.58
N HIS A 44 4.15 1.95 5.97
CA HIS A 44 4.64 2.54 7.20
C HIS A 44 6.06 3.07 7.02
N SER A 45 6.29 4.33 7.38
CA SER A 45 7.63 4.96 7.40
C SER A 45 8.46 4.75 6.13
N GLY A 46 7.83 4.84 4.95
CA GLY A 46 8.49 4.66 3.65
C GLY A 46 8.80 3.20 3.28
N ARG A 47 8.30 2.23 4.05
CA ARG A 47 8.31 0.81 3.73
C ARG A 47 6.89 0.36 3.35
N MET A 48 6.83 -0.36 2.24
CA MET A 48 5.65 -1.07 1.78
C MET A 48 5.67 -2.48 2.38
N GLU A 49 4.54 -2.96 2.87
CA GLU A 49 4.35 -4.33 3.33
C GLU A 49 3.11 -4.93 2.69
N THR A 50 3.21 -6.19 2.28
CA THR A 50 2.10 -6.95 1.72
C THR A 50 2.23 -8.42 2.10
N THR A 51 1.12 -9.14 2.07
CA THR A 51 1.09 -10.57 2.37
C THR A 51 0.73 -11.33 1.11
N LEU A 52 1.58 -12.27 0.71
CA LEU A 52 1.42 -13.10 -0.48
C LEU A 52 1.09 -14.53 -0.06
N ASN A 53 0.08 -15.12 -0.70
CA ASN A 53 -0.35 -16.51 -0.47
C ASN A 53 0.54 -17.51 -1.23
N HIS A 54 1.86 -17.32 -1.13
CA HIS A 54 2.87 -18.19 -1.71
C HIS A 54 3.94 -18.54 -0.67
N GLU A 55 4.60 -19.68 -0.86
CA GLU A 55 5.71 -20.11 -0.02
C GLU A 55 6.93 -19.20 -0.17
N LEU A 56 7.74 -19.13 0.89
CA LEU A 56 8.90 -18.23 0.97
C LEU A 56 9.86 -18.42 -0.22
N ASP A 57 10.08 -19.66 -0.64
CA ASP A 57 11.03 -19.99 -1.69
C ASP A 57 10.58 -19.49 -3.07
N ALA A 58 9.29 -19.62 -3.37
CA ALA A 58 8.70 -19.11 -4.60
C ALA A 58 8.77 -17.58 -4.65
N VAL A 59 8.42 -16.91 -3.54
CA VAL A 59 8.48 -15.44 -3.45
C VAL A 59 9.92 -14.93 -3.52
N TYR A 60 10.86 -15.62 -2.91
CA TYR A 60 12.27 -15.26 -2.98
C TYR A 60 12.83 -15.38 -4.41
N ALA A 61 12.52 -16.47 -5.12
CA ALA A 61 12.91 -16.65 -6.51
C ALA A 61 12.26 -15.59 -7.42
N ALA A 62 10.99 -15.27 -7.19
CA ALA A 62 10.28 -14.20 -7.92
C ALA A 62 10.90 -12.82 -7.65
N ALA A 63 11.31 -12.53 -6.40
CA ALA A 63 11.99 -11.29 -6.04
C ALA A 63 13.36 -11.14 -6.72
N GLN A 64 14.14 -12.22 -6.81
CA GLN A 64 15.41 -12.21 -7.55
C GLN A 64 15.20 -11.88 -9.04
N LYS A 65 14.23 -12.55 -9.68
CA LYS A 65 13.88 -12.28 -11.09
C LYS A 65 13.37 -10.86 -11.29
N ALA A 66 12.62 -10.32 -10.34
CA ALA A 66 12.13 -8.95 -10.41
C ALA A 66 13.25 -7.92 -10.34
N VAL A 67 14.23 -8.12 -9.43
CA VAL A 67 15.44 -7.30 -9.35
C VAL A 67 16.23 -7.36 -10.65
N ASP A 68 16.38 -8.54 -11.24
CA ASP A 68 17.11 -8.72 -12.50
C ASP A 68 16.41 -8.05 -13.68
N LYS A 69 15.08 -8.17 -13.79
CA LYS A 69 14.31 -7.56 -14.87
C LYS A 69 14.27 -6.03 -14.79
N LEU A 70 14.35 -5.48 -13.58
CA LEU A 70 14.46 -4.03 -13.36
C LEU A 70 15.91 -3.52 -13.47
N GLU A 71 16.86 -4.39 -13.84
CA GLU A 71 18.28 -4.08 -13.99
C GLU A 71 18.89 -3.47 -12.72
N PHE A 72 18.39 -3.89 -11.56
CA PHE A 72 18.92 -3.46 -10.27
C PHE A 72 20.18 -4.27 -9.93
N ALA A 73 21.22 -3.59 -9.47
CA ALA A 73 22.46 -4.23 -9.06
C ALA A 73 22.26 -4.95 -7.71
N ARG A 74 22.41 -6.27 -7.69
CA ARG A 74 22.41 -7.04 -6.43
C ARG A 74 23.63 -6.69 -5.58
N VAL A 75 23.39 -6.39 -4.31
CA VAL A 75 24.44 -6.04 -3.34
C VAL A 75 24.64 -7.16 -2.33
N SER A 76 23.54 -7.70 -1.80
CA SER A 76 23.60 -8.75 -0.80
C SER A 76 22.33 -9.59 -0.85
N GLU A 77 22.50 -10.88 -0.63
CA GLU A 77 21.42 -11.84 -0.52
C GLU A 77 21.63 -12.68 0.72
N LYS A 78 20.59 -12.78 1.54
CA LYS A 78 20.56 -13.64 2.72
C LYS A 78 19.27 -14.40 2.71
N LYS A 79 19.36 -15.71 2.86
CA LYS A 79 18.19 -16.58 2.95
C LYS A 79 18.38 -17.54 4.11
N SER A 80 17.34 -17.61 4.93
CA SER A 80 17.20 -18.54 6.04
C SER A 80 15.95 -19.39 5.84
N GLY A 81 15.73 -20.37 6.71
CA GLY A 81 14.53 -21.21 6.67
C GLY A 81 13.23 -20.47 6.99
N VAL A 82 13.28 -19.28 7.61
CA VAL A 82 12.09 -18.54 8.08
C VAL A 82 11.98 -17.13 7.49
N ASP A 83 13.08 -16.58 7.00
CA ASP A 83 13.18 -15.22 6.48
C ASP A 83 14.21 -15.14 5.35
N ALA A 84 14.08 -14.11 4.52
CA ALA A 84 15.08 -13.77 3.51
C ALA A 84 15.18 -12.26 3.36
N GLU A 85 16.38 -11.78 3.03
CA GLU A 85 16.70 -10.39 2.79
C GLU A 85 17.47 -10.28 1.47
N LEU A 86 17.00 -9.39 0.60
CA LEU A 86 17.61 -9.07 -0.68
C LEU A 86 17.85 -7.57 -0.73
N ILE A 87 19.12 -7.19 -0.81
CA ILE A 87 19.55 -5.80 -0.94
C ILE A 87 20.03 -5.58 -2.37
N ALA A 88 19.43 -4.61 -3.05
CA ALA A 88 19.80 -4.18 -4.38
C ALA A 88 20.02 -2.66 -4.43
N ARG A 89 20.62 -2.18 -5.52
CA ARG A 89 20.81 -0.75 -5.83
C ARG A 89 20.22 -0.47 -7.20
N THR A 90 19.46 0.61 -7.33
CA THR A 90 18.98 1.07 -8.62
C THR A 90 20.09 1.81 -9.38
N ALA A 91 19.89 2.06 -10.68
CA ALA A 91 20.79 2.88 -11.50
C ALA A 91 21.01 4.31 -10.97
N ARG A 92 20.11 4.81 -10.11
CA ARG A 92 20.23 6.12 -9.44
C ARG A 92 20.87 6.03 -8.05
N ASP A 93 21.56 4.93 -7.77
CA ASP A 93 22.20 4.62 -6.49
C ASP A 93 21.23 4.55 -5.29
N LYS A 94 19.93 4.38 -5.53
CA LYS A 94 18.96 4.20 -4.43
C LYS A 94 19.07 2.77 -3.91
N LYS A 95 19.26 2.62 -2.59
CA LYS A 95 19.17 1.31 -1.92
C LYS A 95 17.74 0.77 -2.00
N VAL A 96 17.58 -0.46 -2.45
CA VAL A 96 16.34 -1.22 -2.42
C VAL A 96 16.53 -2.36 -1.44
N GLU A 97 15.67 -2.44 -0.43
CA GLU A 97 15.69 -3.46 0.61
C GLU A 97 14.39 -4.24 0.53
N ILE A 98 14.51 -5.53 0.20
CA ILE A 98 13.40 -6.46 0.09
C ILE A 98 13.54 -7.47 1.22
N THR A 99 12.55 -7.51 2.10
CA THR A 99 12.51 -8.41 3.25
C THR A 99 11.34 -9.37 3.09
N LEU A 100 11.60 -10.66 3.23
CA LEU A 100 10.61 -11.72 3.18
C LEU A 100 10.57 -12.42 4.53
N LYS A 101 9.37 -12.64 5.07
CA LYS A 101 9.18 -13.38 6.31
C LYS A 101 8.09 -14.41 6.11
N ARG A 102 8.38 -15.67 6.45
CA ARG A 102 7.38 -16.74 6.45
C ARG A 102 6.40 -16.50 7.59
N VAL A 103 5.12 -16.37 7.24
CA VAL A 103 4.02 -16.28 8.21
C VAL A 103 3.42 -17.66 8.43
N ASP A 104 3.27 -18.43 7.35
CA ASP A 104 2.77 -19.80 7.35
C ASP A 104 3.50 -20.61 6.25
N ALA A 105 3.22 -21.91 6.11
CA ALA A 105 3.84 -22.76 5.08
C ALA A 105 3.62 -22.22 3.65
N LYS A 106 2.46 -21.59 3.41
CA LYS A 106 2.08 -21.03 2.10
C LYS A 106 1.83 -19.52 2.14
N ILE A 107 2.21 -18.84 3.22
CA ILE A 107 1.97 -17.40 3.37
C ILE A 107 3.29 -16.72 3.71
N THR A 108 3.64 -15.73 2.91
CA THR A 108 4.88 -14.96 3.05
C THR A 108 4.54 -13.47 3.11
N ARG A 109 5.07 -12.79 4.13
CA ARG A 109 5.03 -11.34 4.21
C ARG A 109 6.22 -10.76 3.45
N LEU A 110 5.94 -9.89 2.49
CA LEU A 110 6.89 -9.15 1.68
C LEU A 110 6.93 -7.71 2.14
N GLY A 111 8.12 -7.22 2.48
CA GLY A 111 8.41 -5.83 2.78
C GLY A 111 9.37 -5.27 1.74
N ILE A 112 9.10 -4.07 1.23
CA ILE A 112 9.93 -3.38 0.24
C ILE A 112 10.16 -1.95 0.72
N ARG A 113 11.42 -1.55 0.81
CA ARG A 113 11.82 -0.17 1.11
C ARG A 113 12.80 0.31 0.07
N VAL A 114 12.51 1.46 -0.54
CA VAL A 114 13.38 2.09 -1.53
C VAL A 114 13.88 3.42 -0.99
N GLY A 115 15.20 3.53 -0.84
CA GLY A 115 15.88 4.70 -0.30
C GLY A 115 15.60 4.94 1.19
N VAL A 116 15.91 6.16 1.63
CA VAL A 116 15.74 6.59 3.03
C VAL A 116 14.28 6.97 3.32
N PHE A 117 13.65 7.69 2.38
CA PHE A 117 12.30 8.25 2.54
C PHE A 117 11.18 7.31 2.07
N GLY A 118 11.49 6.24 1.33
CA GLY A 118 10.51 5.42 0.63
C GLY A 118 10.20 5.97 -0.76
N ASP A 119 10.06 5.08 -1.74
CA ASP A 119 9.65 5.39 -3.10
C ASP A 119 8.46 4.50 -3.44
N GLU A 120 7.26 5.08 -3.39
CA GLU A 120 6.02 4.32 -3.50
C GLU A 120 5.87 3.70 -4.89
N ALA A 121 6.10 4.50 -5.93
CA ALA A 121 6.00 4.06 -7.32
C ALA A 121 6.97 2.91 -7.62
N LEU A 122 8.24 3.01 -7.20
CA LEU A 122 9.20 1.93 -7.43
C LEU A 122 8.89 0.66 -6.62
N SER A 123 8.41 0.81 -5.38
CA SER A 123 8.06 -0.36 -4.57
C SER A 123 6.84 -1.09 -5.15
N LEU A 124 5.84 -0.36 -5.65
CA LEU A 124 4.68 -0.93 -6.34
C LEU A 124 5.09 -1.61 -7.65
N ALA A 125 5.93 -0.97 -8.46
CA ALA A 125 6.44 -1.58 -9.70
C ALA A 125 7.20 -2.89 -9.43
N LEU A 126 7.99 -2.93 -8.36
CA LEU A 126 8.70 -4.13 -7.95
C LEU A 126 7.73 -5.20 -7.45
N LEU A 127 6.69 -4.83 -6.71
CA LEU A 127 5.63 -5.75 -6.29
C LEU A 127 4.89 -6.38 -7.48
N GLU A 128 4.47 -5.57 -8.44
CA GLU A 128 3.81 -6.06 -9.65
C GLU A 128 4.71 -7.04 -10.40
N GLN A 129 6.00 -6.72 -10.50
CA GLN A 129 6.95 -7.58 -11.17
C GLN A 129 7.19 -8.89 -10.40
N ILE A 130 7.18 -8.88 -9.07
CA ILE A 130 7.22 -10.10 -8.25
C ILE A 130 5.96 -10.93 -8.49
N LYS A 131 4.77 -10.31 -8.43
CA LYS A 131 3.49 -10.99 -8.67
C LYS A 131 3.43 -11.62 -10.05
N ALA A 132 4.04 -10.99 -11.06
CA ALA A 132 4.13 -11.51 -12.42
C ALA A 132 5.11 -12.69 -12.59
N GLN A 133 5.86 -13.07 -11.55
CA GLN A 133 6.83 -14.17 -11.56
C GLN A 133 6.46 -15.30 -10.58
N LEU A 134 5.31 -15.17 -9.90
CA LEU A 134 4.70 -16.15 -9.02
C LEU A 134 3.71 -17.04 -9.79
#